data_AF-A0A6V7UZ79-F1
#
_entry.id   AF-A0A6V7UZ79-F1
#
_cell.length_a   1.000
_cell.length_b   1.000
_cell.length_c   1.000
_cell.angle_alpha   90.00
_cell.angle_beta   90.00
_cell.angle_gamma   90.00
#
_symmetry.space_group_name_H-M   'P 1'
#
loop_
_entity.id
_entity.type
_entity.pdbx_description
1 polymer ?
#
loop_
_entity_poly.entity_id
_entity_poly.type
_entity_poly.pdbx_seq_one_letter_code
_entity_poly.pdbx_strand_id
1 'polypeptide(L)' 'MHENIVVSPTISKQLIFSAGRLTFGASIDVICSRNRFSYTVISSKIFCETSRGPVTCFAFLQP' A
#
# COMPACT_ATOMS: atom_id res chain seq x y z
N MET A 1 -5.81 4.12 5.00
CA MET A 1 -4.69 3.16 4.83
C MET A 1 -4.24 2.56 6.17
N HIS A 2 -3.97 3.37 7.19
CA HIS A 2 -3.48 2.92 8.50
C HIS A 2 -4.34 1.82 9.16
N GLU A 3 -5.66 1.96 9.14
CA GLU A 3 -6.59 1.00 9.77
C GLU A 3 -6.60 -0.38 9.11
N ASN A 4 -6.24 -0.45 7.81
CA ASN A 4 -6.19 -1.68 7.03
C ASN A 4 -4.85 -2.41 7.14
N ILE A 5 -3.87 -1.86 7.86
CA ILE A 5 -2.61 -2.56 8.14
C ILE A 5 -2.81 -3.47 9.35
N VAL A 6 -2.58 -4.76 9.13
CA VAL A 6 -2.56 -5.82 10.15
C VAL A 6 -1.18 -6.46 10.21
N VAL A 7 -0.96 -7.36 11.18
CA VAL A 7 0.34 -8.00 11.40
C VAL A 7 0.86 -8.76 10.17
N SER A 8 -0.05 -9.29 9.34
CA SER A 8 0.30 -9.98 8.09
C SER A 8 0.41 -8.98 6.93
N PRO A 9 1.58 -8.85 6.26
CA PRO A 9 1.75 -8.00 5.08
C PRO A 9 0.82 -8.41 3.93
N THR A 10 0.59 -9.71 3.76
CA THR A 10 -0.27 -10.25 2.69
C THR A 10 -1.73 -9.83 2.88
N ILE A 11 -2.24 -9.95 4.11
CA ILE A 11 -3.62 -9.54 4.43
C ILE A 11 -3.74 -8.02 4.32
N SER A 12 -2.75 -7.27 4.83
CA SER A 12 -2.72 -5.80 4.71
C SER A 12 -2.76 -5.35 3.26
N LYS A 13 -1.97 -6.01 2.38
CA LYS A 13 -1.97 -5.76 0.94
C LYS A 13 -3.35 -5.95 0.34
N GLN A 14 -4.02 -7.07 0.62
CA GLN A 14 -5.36 -7.35 0.08
C GLN A 14 -6.42 -6.36 0.55
N LEU A 15 -6.40 -5.98 1.84
CA LEU A 15 -7.34 -5.02 2.41
C LEU A 15 -7.17 -3.63 1.79
N ILE A 16 -5.92 -3.14 1.70
CA ILE A 16 -5.61 -1.83 1.12
C ILE A 16 -5.93 -1.82 -0.37
N PHE A 17 -5.60 -2.90 -1.10
CA PHE A 17 -5.92 -3.01 -2.53
C PHE A 17 -7.42 -2.95 -2.78
N SER A 18 -8.21 -3.71 -2.02
CA SER A 18 -9.67 -3.73 -2.18
C SER A 18 -10.29 -2.38 -1.81
N ALA A 19 -9.85 -1.78 -0.70
CA ALA A 19 -10.36 -0.49 -0.25
C ALA A 19 -10.00 0.64 -1.23
N GLY A 20 -8.73 0.71 -1.66
CA GLY A 20 -8.31 1.78 -2.56
C GLY A 20 -8.90 1.65 -3.96
N ARG A 21 -9.14 0.43 -4.47
CA ARG A 21 -9.85 0.25 -5.73
C ARG A 21 -11.30 0.76 -5.65
N LEU A 22 -11.97 0.58 -4.51
CA LEU A 22 -13.31 1.13 -4.27
C LEU A 22 -13.31 2.65 -4.13
N THR A 23 -12.31 3.23 -3.44
CA THR A 23 -12.23 4.68 -3.21
C THR A 23 -11.83 5.46 -4.45
N PHE A 24 -10.82 4.99 -5.19
CA PHE A 24 -10.23 5.74 -6.30
C PHE A 24 -10.80 5.35 -7.67
N GLY A 25 -11.50 4.22 -7.79
CA GLY A 25 -12.02 3.74 -9.08
C GLY A 25 -10.94 3.42 -10.12
N ALA A 26 -9.67 3.37 -9.70
CA ALA A 26 -8.51 3.17 -10.55
C ALA A 26 -7.67 1.98 -10.05
N SER A 27 -6.83 1.44 -10.93
CA SER A 27 -5.88 0.39 -10.59
C SER A 27 -4.83 0.94 -9.63
N ILE A 28 -4.83 0.46 -8.40
CA ILE A 28 -3.81 0.76 -7.40
C ILE A 28 -2.92 -0.46 -7.19
N ASP A 29 -1.64 -0.23 -6.99
CA ASP A 29 -0.72 -1.25 -6.51
C ASP A 29 -0.38 -1.02 -5.05
N VAL A 30 -0.20 -2.12 -4.31
CA VAL A 30 0.14 -2.09 -2.89
C VAL A 30 1.29 -3.06 -2.62
N ILE A 31 2.31 -2.55 -1.95
CA ILE A 31 3.48 -3.28 -1.49
C ILE A 31 3.50 -3.17 0.03
N CYS A 32 3.46 -4.30 0.74
CA CYS A 32 3.58 -4.32 2.19
C CYS A 32 4.78 -5.18 2.58
N SER A 33 5.59 -4.70 3.52
CA SER A 33 6.73 -5.44 4.07
C SER A 33 6.87 -5.21 5.56
N ARG A 34 7.50 -6.16 6.24
CA ARG A 34 7.95 -5.99 7.63
C ARG A 34 9.34 -5.37 7.73
N ASN A 35 10.09 -5.41 6.63
CA ASN A 35 11.44 -4.90 6.57
C ASN A 35 11.41 -3.57 5.85
N ARG A 36 12.38 -2.70 6.17
CA ARG A 36 12.59 -1.47 5.39
C ARG A 36 13.14 -1.86 4.01
N PHE A 37 12.54 -1.32 2.96
CA PHE A 37 12.99 -1.48 1.59
C PHE A 37 13.03 -0.10 0.93
N SER A 38 14.04 0.15 0.10
CA SER A 38 14.13 1.37 -0.70
C SER A 38 13.42 1.13 -2.03
N TYR A 39 12.60 2.08 -2.48
CA TYR A 39 11.88 2.00 -3.74
C TYR A 39 11.88 3.35 -4.45
N THR A 40 11.91 3.32 -5.78
CA THR A 40 11.80 4.52 -6.63
C THR A 40 10.54 4.38 -7.46
N VAL A 41 9.59 5.29 -7.24
CA VAL A 41 8.33 5.32 -8.01
C VAL A 41 8.58 6.15 -9.26
N ILE A 42 8.78 5.49 -10.39
CA ILE A 42 9.08 6.16 -11.67
C ILE A 42 7.79 6.54 -12.40
N SER A 43 6.72 5.77 -12.20
CA SER A 43 5.53 5.79 -13.04
C SER A 43 4.38 6.64 -12.52
N SER A 44 4.39 7.04 -11.25
CA SER A 44 3.21 7.65 -10.61
C SER A 44 3.56 8.70 -9.57
N LYS A 45 2.89 9.85 -9.62
CA LYS A 45 3.10 10.97 -8.68
C LYS A 45 2.27 10.85 -7.41
N ILE A 46 1.23 10.00 -7.42
CA ILE A 46 0.31 9.85 -6.30
C ILE A 46 0.65 8.53 -5.61
N PHE A 47 1.24 8.65 -4.43
CA PHE A 47 1.55 7.54 -3.56
C PHE A 47 1.21 7.85 -2.11
N CYS A 48 1.03 6.80 -1.32
CA CYS A 48 0.83 6.87 0.12
C CYS A 48 1.68 5.79 0.78
N GLU A 49 2.58 6.20 1.67
CA GLU A 49 3.28 5.28 2.56
C GLU A 49 2.71 5.42 3.97
N THR A 50 2.46 4.30 4.64
CA THR A 50 2.06 4.31 6.03
C THR A 50 2.54 3.05 6.74
N SER A 51 2.95 3.23 7.99
CA SER A 51 3.42 2.16 8.86
C SER A 51 2.46 1.96 10.05
N ARG A 52 2.31 0.71 10.48
CA ARG A 52 1.60 0.33 11.70
C ARG A 52 2.31 -0.84 12.36
N GLY A 53 2.92 -0.57 13.51
CA GLY A 53 3.78 -1.55 14.18
C GLY A 53 4.96 -1.96 13.30
N PRO A 54 5.22 -3.26 13.10
CA PRO A 54 6.34 -3.73 12.29
C PRO A 54 6.05 -3.76 10.79
N VAL A 55 4.84 -3.41 10.32
CA VAL A 55 4.46 -3.49 8.91
C VAL A 55 4.40 -2.09 8.30
N THR A 56 5.13 -1.90 7.21
CA THR A 56 5.04 -0.72 6.35
C THR A 56 4.39 -1.11 5.05
N CYS A 57 3.35 -0.38 4.67
CA CYS A 57 2.70 -0.53 3.38
C CYS A 57 2.86 0.73 2.55
N PHE A 58 3.05 0.53 1.27
CA PHE A 58 3.21 1.52 0.24
C PHE A 58 2.16 1.28 -0.83
N ALA A 59 1.36 2.28 -1.15
CA ALA A 59 0.32 2.22 -2.17
C ALA A 59 0.54 3.33 -3.20
N PHE A 60 0.36 3.02 -4.48
CA PHE A 60 0.49 3.99 -5.57
C PHE A 60 -0.51 3.69 -6.68
N LEU A 61 -0.92 4.72 -7.41
CA LEU A 61 -1.79 4.55 -8.59
C LEU A 61 -0.96 4.05 -9.78
N GLN A 62 -1.45 3.05 -10.50
CA GLN A 62 -0.91 2.76 -11.83
C GLN A 62 -1.51 3.78 -12.82
N PRO A 63 -0.71 4.34 -13.76
CA PRO A 63 -1.24 5.19 -14.82
C PRO A 63 -2.12 4.41 -15.81
#